data_AF-A0A8S1NUW0-F1
#
_entry.id   AF-A0A8S1NUW0-F1
#
_cell.length_a   1.000
_cell.length_b   1.000
_cell.length_c   1.000
_cell.angle_alpha   90.00
_cell.angle_beta   90.00
_cell.angle_gamma   90.00
#
_symmetry.space_group_name_H-M   'P 1'
#
loop_
_entity.id
_entity.type
_entity.pdbx_description
1 polymer ?
#
loop_
_entity_poly.entity_id
_entity_poly.type
_entity_poly.pdbx_seq_one_letter_code
_entity_poly.pdbx_strand_id
1 'polypeptide(L)' 'MLLDFINQNLNNCTFILCLGLSLNEEGTKLISCVSDLKLIIMEVSNKQNWIVKQIIQKSLKGFRINFITNDIFIF' A
#
# COMPACT_ATOMS: atom_id res chain seq x y z
N MET A 1 -9.75 -10.59 3.45
CA MET A 1 -8.74 -11.30 2.64
C MET A 1 -7.53 -10.42 2.30
N LEU A 2 -7.68 -9.29 1.58
CA LEU A 2 -6.55 -8.37 1.30
C LEU A 2 -6.08 -7.60 2.56
N LEU A 3 -7.03 -7.13 3.37
CA LEU A 3 -6.74 -6.41 4.62
C LEU A 3 -5.98 -7.30 5.62
N ASP A 4 -6.36 -8.58 5.69
CA ASP A 4 -5.75 -9.58 6.57
C ASP A 4 -4.31 -9.90 6.13
N PHE A 5 -4.05 -9.91 4.82
CA PHE A 5 -2.72 -10.13 4.26
C PHE A 5 -1.76 -8.96 4.56
N ILE A 6 -2.23 -7.72 4.49
CA ILE A 6 -1.44 -6.54 4.88
C ILE A 6 -1.10 -6.61 6.37
N ASN A 7 -2.08 -6.97 7.21
CA ASN A 7 -1.89 -7.07 8.66
C ASN A 7 -0.89 -8.18 9.05
N GLN A 8 -0.90 -9.33 8.36
CA GLN A 8 0.01 -10.44 8.64
C GLN A 8 1.45 -10.23 8.16
N ASN A 9 1.70 -9.35 7.18
CA ASN A 9 3.07 -9.07 6.71
C ASN A 9 3.77 -7.94 7.48
N LEU A 10 3.11 -7.35 8.49
CA LEU A 10 3.63 -6.27 9.34
C LEU A 10 3.95 -6.75 10.77
N ASN A 11 4.35 -8.04 10.90
CA ASN A 11 4.46 -8.85 12.13
C ASN A 11 5.45 -8.40 13.22
N ASN A 12 5.71 -7.10 13.41
CA ASN A 12 6.32 -6.56 14.63
C ASN A 12 5.82 -5.14 14.99
N CYS A 13 4.69 -4.71 14.46
CA CYS A 13 4.22 -3.33 14.64
C CYS A 13 2.82 -3.26 15.25
N THR A 14 2.68 -2.38 16.25
CA THR A 14 1.49 -1.63 16.63
C THR A 14 0.46 -1.59 15.50
N PHE A 15 -0.77 -2.03 15.73
CA PHE A 15 -1.88 -2.05 14.76
C PHE A 15 -1.73 -1.00 13.66
N ILE A 16 -1.24 -1.42 12.49
CA ILE A 16 -1.06 -0.53 11.35
C ILE A 16 -2.38 -0.49 10.61
N LEU A 17 -3.09 0.63 10.70
CA LEU A 17 -4.35 0.82 10.01
C LEU A 17 -4.08 1.26 8.57
N CYS A 18 -4.63 0.53 7.60
CA CYS A 18 -4.74 1.02 6.23
C CYS A 18 -5.75 2.17 6.20
N LEU A 19 -5.31 3.36 5.83
CA LEU A 19 -6.13 4.58 5.80
C LEU A 19 -6.69 4.88 4.40
N GLY A 20 -6.05 4.34 3.38
CA GLY A 20 -6.42 4.52 1.99
C GLY A 20 -5.64 3.54 1.11
N LEU A 21 -6.24 3.18 -0.02
CA LEU A 21 -5.61 2.31 -1.02
C LEU A 21 -6.06 2.72 -2.41
N SER A 22 -5.19 2.51 -3.39
CA SER A 22 -5.50 2.64 -4.80
C SER A 22 -4.78 1.54 -5.57
N LEU A 23 -5.43 1.06 -6.63
CA LEU A 23 -4.88 0.10 -7.58
C LEU A 23 -4.57 0.84 -8.87
N ASN A 24 -3.52 0.42 -9.57
CA ASN A 24 -3.30 0.87 -10.94
C ASN A 24 -4.38 0.28 -11.86
N GLU A 25 -4.42 0.77 -13.10
CA GLU A 25 -5.44 0.36 -14.09
C GLU A 25 -5.42 -1.15 -14.37
N GLU A 26 -4.22 -1.74 -14.42
CA GLU A 26 -4.02 -3.18 -14.65
C GLU A 26 -4.32 -4.05 -13.41
N GLY A 27 -4.53 -3.44 -12.24
CA GLY A 27 -4.69 -4.16 -10.97
C GLY A 27 -3.45 -4.94 -10.51
N THR A 28 -2.29 -4.67 -11.09
CA THR A 28 -1.01 -5.34 -10.80
C THR A 28 -0.20 -4.66 -9.70
N LYS A 29 -0.46 -3.38 -9.46
CA LYS A 29 0.21 -2.55 -8.45
C LYS A 29 -0.82 -1.96 -7.49
N LEU A 30 -0.48 -1.97 -6.21
CA LEU A 30 -1.27 -1.37 -5.15
C LEU A 30 -0.40 -0.38 -4.38
N ILE A 31 -0.96 0.79 -4.09
CA ILE A 31 -0.38 1.72 -3.15
C ILE A 31 -1.34 1.95 -2.00
N SER A 32 -0.82 1.96 -0.77
CA SER A 32 -1.60 2.21 0.43
C SER A 32 -0.90 3.22 1.33
N CYS A 33 -1.68 4.10 1.95
CA CYS A 33 -1.23 4.90 3.06
C CYS A 33 -1.63 4.24 4.38
N VAL A 34 -0.68 4.18 5.31
CA VAL A 34 -0.86 3.53 6.60
C VAL A 34 -0.70 4.52 7.76
N SER A 35 -1.24 4.17 8.93
CA SER A 35 -1.33 5.04 10.11
C SER A 35 0.02 5.50 10.68
N ASP A 36 1.13 4.83 10.32
CA ASP A 36 2.48 5.12 10.79
C ASP A 36 3.28 6.07 9.87
N LEU A 37 2.57 6.90 9.08
CA LEU A 37 3.16 7.85 8.13
C LEU A 37 3.94 7.20 6.98
N LYS A 38 3.70 5.93 6.69
CA LYS A 38 4.31 5.27 5.52
C LYS A 38 3.33 5.17 4.35
N LEU A 39 3.91 5.10 3.15
CA LEU A 39 3.25 4.55 1.98
C LEU A 39 3.86 3.18 1.70
N ILE A 40 3.00 2.21 1.40
CA ILE A 40 3.41 0.86 1.02
C ILE A 40 3.03 0.66 -0.43
N ILE A 41 4.01 0.34 -1.26
CA ILE A 41 3.82 -0.04 -2.66
C ILE A 41 3.99 -1.55 -2.76
N MET A 42 2.97 -2.20 -3.29
CA MET A 42 2.93 -3.65 -3.47
C MET A 42 2.67 -3.99 -4.94
N GLU A 43 3.18 -5.13 -5.36
CA GLU A 43 2.90 -5.69 -6.68
C GLU A 43 2.44 -7.12 -6.55
N VAL A 44 1.53 -7.53 -7.43
CA VAL A 44 1.07 -8.91 -7.52
C VAL A 44 2.17 -9.76 -8.16
N SER A 45 2.47 -10.89 -7.53
CA SER A 45 3.37 -11.91 -8.09
C SER A 45 2.61 -12.95 -8.91
N ASN A 46 3.32 -13.75 -9.71
CA ASN A 46 2.77 -14.83 -10.55
C ASN A 46 1.84 -15.83 -9.80
N LYS A 47 1.88 -15.84 -8.46
CA LYS A 47 1.05 -16.70 -7.60
C LYS A 47 -0.13 -15.94 -6.95
N GLN A 48 -0.54 -14.80 -7.50
CA GLN A 48 -1.59 -13.91 -6.95
C GLN A 48 -1.32 -13.38 -5.53
N ASN A 49 -0.07 -13.50 -5.06
CA ASN A 49 0.33 -12.95 -3.77
C ASN A 49 0.87 -11.54 -3.96
N TRP A 50 0.43 -10.61 -3.11
CA TRP A 50 0.97 -9.26 -3.06
C TRP A 50 2.34 -9.27 -2.37
N ILE A 51 3.31 -8.56 -2.95
CA ILE A 51 4.66 -8.45 -2.39
C ILE A 51 4.96 -6.97 -2.19
N VAL A 52 5.40 -6.60 -0.99
CA VAL A 52 5.89 -5.25 -0.71
C VAL A 52 7.16 -5.02 -1.52
N LYS A 53 7.10 -4.07 -2.46
CA LYS A 53 8.24 -3.66 -3.30
C LYS A 53 8.96 -2.47 -2.70
N GLN A 54 8.21 -1.56 -2.11
CA GLN A 54 8.77 -0.33 -1.58
C GLN A 54 7.94 0.19 -0.40
N ILE A 55 8.64 0.82 0.53
CA ILE A 55 8.06 1.54 1.66
C ILE A 55 8.63 2.96 1.62
N ILE A 56 7.76 3.97 1.62
CA ILE A 56 8.14 5.39 1.60
C ILE A 56 7.75 6.02 2.93
N GLN A 57 8.72 6.56 3.65
CA GLN A 57 8.45 7.33 4.87
C GLN A 57 8.02 8.76 4.51
N LYS A 58 6.94 9.23 5.14
CA LYS A 58 6.47 10.61 4.98
C LYS A 58 6.65 11.40 6.27
N SER A 59 6.72 12.72 6.12
CA SER A 59 6.73 13.70 7.21
C SER A 59 5.32 14.14 7.65
N LEU A 60 4.29 13.91 6.83
CA LEU A 60 2.93 14.40 7.05
C LEU A 60 1.86 13.29 6.93
N LYS A 61 0.78 13.47 7.72
CA LYS A 61 -0.44 12.65 7.65
C LYS A 61 -1.25 13.03 6.41
N GLY A 62 -1.97 12.06 5.85
CA GLY A 62 -2.90 12.24 4.75
C GLY A 62 -3.62 10.93 4.46
N PHE A 63 -4.85 11.04 3.97
CA PHE A 63 -5.79 9.90 3.84
C PHE A 63 -6.14 9.60 2.38
N ARG A 64 -5.82 10.51 1.45
CA ARG A 64 -6.17 10.36 0.04
C ARG A 64 -4.94 9.88 -0.71
N ILE A 65 -5.11 8.79 -1.43
CA ILE A 65 -4.08 8.25 -2.31
C ILE A 65 -4.75 7.76 -3.57
N ASN A 66 -4.20 8.10 -4.73
CA ASN A 66 -4.74 7.61 -5.99
C ASN A 66 -3.66 7.46 -7.04
N PHE A 67 -3.73 6.38 -7.82
CA PHE A 67 -3.01 6.32 -9.08
C PHE A 67 -3.59 7.34 -10.07
N ILE A 68 -2.70 8.03 -10.79
CA ILE A 68 -3.00 8.86 -11.95
C ILE A 68 -2.75 8.04 -13.22
N THR A 69 -1.67 7.25 -13.23
CA THR A 69 -1.31 6.28 -14.28
C THR A 69 -0.72 5.02 -13.63
N ASN A 70 -0.27 4.05 -14.43
CA ASN A 70 0.36 2.83 -13.90
C ASN A 70 1.62 3.05 -13.05
N ASP A 71 2.30 4.19 -13.22
CA ASP A 71 3.57 4.48 -12.54
C ASP A 71 3.55 5.81 -11.78
N ILE A 72 2.47 6.59 -11.87
CA ILE A 72 2.33 7.90 -11.21
C ILE A 72 1.15 7.84 -10.26
N PHE A 73 1.36 8.29 -9.03
CA PHE A 73 0.31 8.44 -8.03
C PHE A 73 0.38 9.81 -7.34
N ILE A 74 -0.72 10.21 -6.72
CA ILE A 74 -0.82 11.39 -5.86
C ILE A 74 -1.16 10.98 -4.43
N PHE A 75 -0.55 11.66 -3.48
CA PHE A 75 -0.76 11.50 -2.04
C PHE A 75 -0.78 12.87 -1.34
#